data_AF-A0A250IG84-F1
#
_entry.id   AF-A0A250IG84-F1
#
_cell.length_a   1.000
_cell.length_b   1.000
_cell.length_c   1.000
_cell.angle_alpha   90.00
_cell.angle_beta   90.00
_cell.angle_gamma   90.00
#
_symmetry.space_group_name_H-M   'P 1'
#
loop_
_entity.id
_entity.type
_entity.pdbx_description
1 polymer ?
#
loop_
_entity_poly.entity_id
_entity_poly.type
_entity_poly.pdbx_seq_one_letter_code
_entity_poly.pdbx_strand_id
1 'polypeptide(L)'
;MSKINAWVWVGVVGLVGCGGSSVDGGGTDTSGGQSHAVERAAEANCDNYEACGDIGAGKGYSTREECVTQRSAYWSDRWPATSCDKRINANQLSVCLGALQTISCNSLTDELKVNNEKCPQASICAGN
;
A
#
# COMPACT_ATOMS: atom_id res chain seq x y z
N MET A 1 43.59 23.02 41.95
CA MET A 1 42.54 22.52 41.02
C MET A 1 42.85 23.04 39.64
N SER A 2 43.33 22.19 38.74
CA SER A 2 43.33 22.35 37.27
C SER A 2 44.23 21.26 36.69
N LYS A 3 43.68 20.35 35.86
CA LYS A 3 44.24 19.75 34.63
C LYS A 3 43.13 18.89 34.00
N ILE A 4 42.37 19.48 33.08
CA ILE A 4 41.41 18.76 32.24
C ILE A 4 42.22 18.18 31.08
N ASN A 5 42.42 16.86 31.06
CA ASN A 5 43.16 16.18 30.00
C ASN A 5 42.18 15.80 28.88
N ALA A 6 42.08 16.66 27.87
CA ALA A 6 41.36 16.40 26.64
C ALA A 6 42.16 15.42 25.76
N TRP A 7 41.83 14.14 25.85
CA TRP A 7 42.20 13.15 24.86
C TRP A 7 41.09 13.09 23.80
N VAL A 8 41.24 13.92 22.77
CA VAL A 8 40.43 13.84 21.55
C VAL A 8 40.98 12.69 20.72
N TRP A 9 40.23 11.60 20.64
CA TRP A 9 40.46 10.57 19.63
C TRP A 9 39.67 10.92 18.36
N VAL A 10 40.43 10.96 17.27
CA VAL A 10 40.03 11.23 15.90
C VAL A 10 39.30 10.02 15.31
N GLY A 11 38.20 10.27 14.60
CA GLY A 11 37.97 9.62 13.30
C GLY A 11 36.71 8.77 13.13
N VAL A 12 35.70 9.33 12.46
CA VAL A 12 35.39 8.88 11.10
C VAL A 12 34.78 10.03 10.31
N VAL A 13 35.44 10.35 9.20
CA VAL A 13 34.93 11.18 8.12
C VAL A 13 34.00 10.30 7.29
N GLY A 14 32.75 10.71 7.12
CA GLY A 14 31.76 10.02 6.30
C GLY A 14 30.74 10.99 5.71
N LEU A 15 31.06 11.47 4.51
CA LEU A 15 30.17 11.94 3.44
C LEU A 15 28.98 12.85 3.78
N VAL A 16 29.14 14.12 3.42
CA VAL A 16 28.03 15.02 3.05
C VAL A 16 27.38 14.47 1.77
N GLY A 17 26.25 13.79 1.93
CA GLY A 17 25.30 13.52 0.84
C GLY A 17 24.20 14.59 0.85
N CYS A 18 24.12 15.40 -0.20
CA CYS A 18 22.90 16.14 -0.51
C CYS A 18 21.84 15.13 -0.97
N GLY A 19 20.98 14.71 -0.05
CA GLY A 19 19.81 13.87 -0.32
C GLY A 19 18.81 14.13 0.80
N GLY A 20 17.61 14.56 0.44
CA GLY A 20 16.62 15.14 1.33
C GLY A 20 16.22 14.28 2.51
N SER A 21 15.72 14.98 3.53
CA SER A 21 15.01 14.49 4.70
C SER A 21 14.15 13.26 4.43
N SER A 22 14.23 12.26 5.30
CA SER A 22 13.06 11.53 5.81
C SER A 22 13.44 10.77 7.09
N VAL A 23 13.08 11.41 8.19
CA VAL A 23 12.61 10.87 9.47
C VAL A 23 12.64 9.34 9.65
N ASP A 24 13.23 8.93 10.76
CA ASP A 24 12.86 7.72 11.50
C ASP A 24 11.34 7.67 11.72
N GLY A 25 10.69 6.68 11.11
CA GLY A 25 9.35 6.25 11.46
C GLY A 25 9.36 4.73 11.56
N GLY A 26 9.36 4.20 12.78
CA GLY A 26 9.33 2.76 13.01
C GLY A 26 8.17 2.11 12.27
N GLY A 27 8.48 1.25 11.30
CA GLY A 27 7.53 0.31 10.71
C GLY A 27 8.06 -1.08 11.01
N THR A 28 7.44 -1.78 11.96
CA THR A 28 7.50 -3.25 11.97
C THR A 28 7.17 -3.72 10.57
N ASP A 29 8.07 -4.48 9.95
CA ASP A 29 7.97 -5.01 8.60
C ASP A 29 6.52 -5.42 8.27
N THR A 30 5.81 -4.53 7.58
CA THR A 30 4.41 -4.72 7.17
C THR A 30 4.35 -5.29 5.76
N SER A 31 5.45 -5.84 5.25
CA SER A 31 5.55 -6.43 3.92
C SER A 31 4.64 -7.66 3.69
N GLY A 32 3.84 -8.06 4.69
CA GLY A 32 2.79 -9.08 4.57
C GLY A 32 1.53 -8.82 5.42
N GLY A 33 1.36 -7.61 5.97
CA GLY A 33 0.23 -7.26 6.84
C GLY A 33 -1.00 -6.75 6.09
N GLN A 34 -2.08 -6.51 6.83
CA GLN A 34 -3.35 -6.06 6.24
C GLN A 34 -3.22 -4.71 5.53
N SER A 35 -2.51 -3.73 6.10
CA SER A 35 -2.37 -2.40 5.49
C SER A 35 -1.59 -2.45 4.18
N HIS A 36 -0.58 -3.31 4.07
CA HIS A 36 0.11 -3.51 2.80
C HIS A 36 -0.79 -4.17 1.75
N ALA A 37 -1.60 -5.17 2.13
CA ALA A 37 -2.57 -5.77 1.20
C ALA A 37 -3.59 -4.73 0.68
N VAL A 38 -4.08 -3.85 1.57
CA VAL A 38 -4.97 -2.74 1.23
C VAL A 38 -4.32 -1.77 0.24
N GLU A 39 -3.09 -1.33 0.52
CA GLU A 39 -2.34 -0.43 -0.34
C GLU A 39 -2.15 -1.03 -1.73
N ARG A 40 -1.71 -2.29 -1.80
CA ARG A 40 -1.50 -3.00 -3.08
C ARG A 40 -2.78 -3.13 -3.89
N ALA A 41 -3.92 -3.37 -3.25
CA ALA A 41 -5.21 -3.45 -3.92
C ALA A 41 -5.71 -2.07 -4.39
N ALA A 42 -5.46 -1.02 -3.61
CA ALA A 42 -5.75 0.35 -4.00
C ALA A 42 -4.94 0.76 -5.23
N GLU A 43 -3.64 0.49 -5.22
CA GLU A 43 -2.75 0.72 -6.36
C GLU A 43 -3.21 -0.04 -7.60
N ALA A 44 -3.49 -1.35 -7.48
CA ALA A 44 -3.96 -2.16 -8.61
C ALA A 44 -5.28 -1.63 -9.22
N ASN A 45 -6.21 -1.16 -8.39
CA ASN A 45 -7.42 -0.48 -8.86
C ASN A 45 -7.08 0.82 -9.61
N CYS A 46 -6.24 1.66 -9.01
CA CYS A 46 -5.93 2.97 -9.58
C CYS A 46 -5.09 2.88 -10.86
N ASP A 47 -4.23 1.87 -10.99
CA ASP A 47 -3.52 1.58 -12.24
C ASP A 47 -4.50 1.20 -13.36
N ASN A 48 -5.53 0.40 -13.03
CA ASN A 48 -6.60 0.08 -13.98
C ASN A 48 -7.42 1.32 -14.35
N TYR A 49 -7.85 2.12 -13.37
CA TYR A 49 -8.61 3.35 -13.62
C TYR A 49 -7.80 4.40 -14.40
N GLU A 50 -6.49 4.50 -14.17
CA GLU A 50 -5.60 5.35 -14.96
C GLU A 50 -5.56 4.87 -16.42
N ALA A 51 -5.34 3.57 -16.62
CA ALA A 51 -5.35 2.97 -17.96
C ALA A 51 -6.70 3.13 -18.68
N CYS A 52 -7.80 3.18 -17.93
CA CYS A 52 -9.15 3.45 -18.43
C CYS A 52 -9.46 4.93 -18.68
N GLY A 53 -8.58 5.86 -18.25
CA GLY A 53 -8.80 7.30 -18.41
C GLY A 53 -9.81 7.90 -17.42
N ASP A 54 -9.98 7.26 -16.26
CA ASP A 54 -10.88 7.66 -15.16
C ASP A 54 -10.19 8.52 -14.10
N ILE A 55 -8.91 8.84 -14.29
CA ILE A 55 -8.13 9.75 -13.44
C ILE A 55 -7.83 11.04 -14.22
N GLY A 56 -8.16 12.19 -13.62
CA GLY A 56 -7.95 13.53 -14.16
C GLY A 56 -9.09 14.48 -13.82
N ALA A 57 -8.92 15.77 -14.15
CA ALA A 57 -9.93 16.78 -13.85
C ALA A 57 -11.29 16.44 -14.50
N GLY A 58 -12.34 16.37 -13.68
CA GLY A 58 -13.70 16.03 -14.10
C GLY A 58 -13.94 14.54 -14.38
N LYS A 59 -13.03 13.65 -13.95
CA LYS A 59 -13.16 12.19 -14.05
C LYS A 59 -13.63 11.57 -12.72
N GLY A 60 -13.62 10.23 -12.65
CA GLY A 60 -13.97 9.49 -11.43
C GLY A 60 -13.07 9.84 -10.24
N TYR A 61 -11.80 10.13 -10.50
CA TYR A 61 -10.86 10.68 -9.52
C TYR A 61 -10.11 11.86 -10.11
N SER A 62 -9.89 12.92 -9.32
CA SER A 62 -9.20 14.13 -9.81
C SER A 62 -7.71 13.90 -9.98
N THR A 63 -7.10 13.11 -9.09
CA THR A 63 -5.68 12.70 -9.15
C THR A 63 -5.51 11.23 -8.77
N ARG A 64 -4.32 10.68 -9.05
CA ARG A 64 -3.97 9.31 -8.68
C ARG A 64 -3.91 9.14 -7.16
N GLU A 65 -3.42 10.14 -6.42
CA GLU A 65 -3.37 10.12 -4.96
C GLU A 65 -4.77 10.08 -4.34
N GLU A 66 -5.71 10.83 -4.93
CA GLU A 66 -7.11 10.79 -4.51
C GLU A 66 -7.70 9.40 -4.71
N CYS A 67 -7.43 8.79 -5.87
CA CYS A 67 -7.83 7.41 -6.15
C CYS A 67 -7.29 6.45 -5.11
N VAL A 68 -5.98 6.47 -4.87
CA VAL A 68 -5.33 5.55 -3.91
C VAL A 68 -5.89 5.75 -2.51
N THR A 69 -6.14 7.00 -2.10
CA THR A 69 -6.72 7.30 -0.79
C THR A 69 -8.13 6.72 -0.65
N GLN A 70 -9.01 6.97 -1.62
CA GLN A 70 -10.39 6.47 -1.57
C GLN A 70 -10.44 4.94 -1.67
N ARG A 71 -9.63 4.34 -2.55
CA ARG A 71 -9.57 2.89 -2.70
C ARG A 71 -8.93 2.20 -1.49
N SER A 72 -7.96 2.82 -0.83
CA SER A 72 -7.41 2.30 0.43
C SER A 72 -8.47 2.26 1.52
N ALA A 73 -9.31 3.31 1.63
CA ALA A 73 -10.43 3.31 2.56
C ALA A 73 -11.44 2.20 2.26
N TYR A 74 -11.81 2.02 0.98
CA TYR A 74 -12.68 0.94 0.53
C TYR A 74 -12.15 -0.45 0.89
N TRP A 75 -10.87 -0.72 0.59
CA TRP A 75 -10.25 -2.01 0.86
C TRP A 75 -10.03 -2.25 2.36
N SER A 76 -9.78 -1.19 3.15
CA SER A 76 -9.67 -1.29 4.61
C SER A 76 -10.99 -1.70 5.26
N ASP A 77 -12.13 -1.19 4.77
CA ASP A 77 -13.45 -1.62 5.22
C ASP A 77 -13.74 -3.08 4.84
N ARG A 78 -13.36 -3.47 3.61
CA ARG A 78 -13.60 -4.83 3.11
C ARG A 78 -12.67 -5.87 3.73
N TRP A 79 -11.45 -5.49 4.11
CA TRP A 79 -10.46 -6.34 4.75
C TRP A 79 -10.04 -5.72 6.08
N PRO A 80 -10.94 -5.70 7.08
CA PRO A 80 -10.67 -4.99 8.33
C PRO A 80 -9.49 -5.62 9.07
N ALA A 81 -8.62 -4.78 9.64
CA ALA A 81 -7.44 -5.22 10.38
C ALA A 81 -7.77 -6.27 11.47
N THR A 82 -8.92 -6.14 12.13
CA THR A 82 -9.41 -7.10 13.14
C THR A 82 -9.57 -8.53 12.62
N SER A 83 -9.83 -8.69 11.33
CA SER A 83 -10.02 -10.00 10.68
C SER A 83 -8.81 -10.44 9.84
N CYS A 84 -7.99 -9.49 9.40
CA CYS A 84 -7.04 -9.70 8.31
C CYS A 84 -5.58 -9.44 8.70
N ASP A 85 -5.32 -8.73 9.81
CA ASP A 85 -3.94 -8.47 10.23
C ASP A 85 -3.21 -9.78 10.52
N LYS A 86 -2.02 -9.95 9.91
CA LYS A 86 -1.22 -11.19 9.91
C LYS A 86 -1.94 -12.44 9.39
N ARG A 87 -3.08 -12.27 8.73
CA ARG A 87 -3.91 -13.36 8.17
C ARG A 87 -4.09 -13.21 6.67
N ILE A 88 -3.23 -12.44 6.02
CA ILE A 88 -3.28 -12.27 4.57
C ILE A 88 -2.81 -13.55 3.87
N ASN A 89 -3.68 -14.12 3.04
CA ASN A 89 -3.33 -15.21 2.14
C ASN A 89 -2.66 -14.63 0.90
N ALA A 90 -1.32 -14.69 0.83
CA ALA A 90 -0.54 -14.11 -0.26
C ALA A 90 -0.94 -14.64 -1.65
N ASN A 91 -1.30 -15.92 -1.77
CA ASN A 91 -1.71 -16.51 -3.05
C ASN A 91 -3.06 -15.95 -3.52
N GLN A 92 -4.05 -15.89 -2.62
CA GLN A 92 -5.35 -15.31 -2.94
C GLN A 92 -5.27 -13.81 -3.19
N LEU A 93 -4.41 -13.10 -2.43
CA LEU A 93 -4.12 -11.70 -2.69
C LEU A 93 -3.54 -11.51 -4.09
N SER A 94 -2.54 -12.30 -4.51
CA SER A 94 -1.98 -12.22 -5.85
C SER A 94 -3.03 -12.43 -6.95
N VAL A 95 -3.94 -13.40 -6.78
CA VAL A 95 -5.06 -13.63 -7.70
C VAL A 95 -6.02 -12.43 -7.73
N CYS A 96 -6.37 -11.88 -6.57
CA CYS A 96 -7.19 -10.68 -6.47
C CYS A 96 -6.55 -9.49 -7.19
N LEU A 97 -5.27 -9.21 -6.93
CA LEU A 97 -4.56 -8.08 -7.53
C LEU A 97 -4.51 -8.19 -9.07
N GLY A 98 -4.26 -9.39 -9.61
CA GLY A 98 -4.30 -9.63 -11.05
C GLY A 98 -5.70 -9.44 -11.64
N ALA A 99 -6.74 -9.85 -10.92
CA ALA A 99 -8.13 -9.64 -11.34
C ALA A 99 -8.52 -8.15 -11.33
N LEU A 100 -8.07 -7.37 -10.34
CA LEU A 100 -8.34 -5.92 -10.28
C LEU A 100 -7.75 -5.16 -11.48
N GLN A 101 -6.56 -5.56 -11.92
CA GLN A 101 -5.90 -4.93 -13.08
C GLN A 101 -6.60 -5.26 -14.42
N THR A 102 -7.43 -6.30 -14.46
CA THR A 102 -8.09 -6.80 -15.68
C THR A 102 -9.58 -6.47 -15.73
N ILE A 103 -10.09 -5.68 -14.78
CA ILE A 103 -11.46 -5.15 -14.84
C ILE A 103 -11.64 -4.34 -16.13
N SER A 104 -12.73 -4.60 -16.86
CA SER A 104 -13.07 -3.83 -18.05
C SER A 104 -13.40 -2.39 -17.69
N CYS A 105 -12.90 -1.43 -18.47
CA CYS A 105 -13.21 -0.02 -18.27
C CYS A 105 -14.72 0.24 -18.29
N ASN A 106 -15.21 1.08 -17.36
CA ASN A 106 -16.63 1.42 -17.20
C ASN A 106 -17.56 0.22 -16.87
N SER A 107 -17.03 -0.89 -16.35
CA SER A 107 -17.82 -2.08 -16.02
C SER A 107 -17.98 -2.28 -14.51
N LEU A 108 -19.05 -1.71 -13.95
CA LEU A 108 -19.42 -1.93 -12.54
C LEU A 108 -19.73 -3.40 -12.24
N THR A 109 -20.26 -4.13 -13.22
CA THR A 109 -20.54 -5.56 -13.08
C THR A 109 -19.26 -6.38 -12.94
N ASP A 110 -18.22 -6.06 -13.72
CA ASP A 110 -16.94 -6.76 -13.60
C ASP A 110 -16.24 -6.44 -12.28
N GLU A 111 -16.29 -5.17 -11.85
CA GLU A 111 -15.76 -4.80 -10.52
C GLU A 111 -16.47 -5.57 -9.40
N LEU A 112 -17.80 -5.64 -9.42
CA LEU A 112 -18.56 -6.39 -8.41
C LEU A 112 -18.20 -7.89 -8.43
N LYS A 113 -18.07 -8.47 -9.62
CA LYS A 113 -17.69 -9.86 -9.80
C LYS A 113 -16.31 -10.13 -9.23
N VAL A 114 -15.30 -9.34 -9.60
CA VAL A 114 -13.93 -9.47 -9.07
C VAL A 114 -13.92 -9.32 -7.55
N ASN A 115 -14.62 -8.31 -7.02
CA ASN A 115 -14.66 -8.04 -5.59
C ASN A 115 -15.25 -9.22 -4.79
N ASN A 116 -16.27 -9.90 -5.33
CA ASN A 116 -16.95 -11.00 -4.64
C ASN A 116 -16.33 -12.37 -4.89
N GLU A 117 -15.81 -12.63 -6.08
CA GLU A 117 -15.29 -13.95 -6.46
C GLU A 117 -13.78 -14.09 -6.24
N LYS A 118 -13.01 -13.01 -6.42
CA LYS A 118 -11.54 -13.04 -6.40
C LYS A 118 -10.94 -12.34 -5.18
N CYS A 119 -11.63 -11.32 -4.68
CA CYS A 119 -11.19 -10.51 -3.55
C CYS A 119 -12.06 -10.62 -2.27
N PRO A 120 -12.80 -11.71 -1.99
CA PRO A 120 -13.64 -11.76 -0.80
C PRO A 120 -12.77 -11.84 0.46
N GLN A 121 -13.19 -11.14 1.52
CA GLN A 121 -12.50 -11.14 2.83
C GLN A 121 -12.22 -12.57 3.32
N ALA A 122 -13.17 -13.49 3.15
CA ALA A 122 -13.03 -14.88 3.58
C ALA A 122 -11.88 -15.64 2.90
N SER A 123 -11.47 -15.25 1.69
CA SER A 123 -10.33 -15.85 0.99
C SER A 123 -9.04 -15.06 1.24
N ILE A 124 -9.13 -13.73 1.26
CA ILE A 124 -7.97 -12.85 1.44
C ILE A 124 -7.44 -12.94 2.87
N CYS A 125 -8.32 -13.05 3.86
CA CYS A 125 -7.97 -13.03 5.29
C CYS A 125 -7.89 -14.44 5.92
N ALA A 126 -7.65 -15.45 5.09
CA ALA A 126 -7.53 -16.86 5.48
C ALA A 126 -6.08 -17.38 5.45
N GLY A 127 -5.09 -16.49 5.52
CA GLY A 127 -3.70 -16.83 5.79
C GLY A 127 -3.53 -17.38 7.20
N ASN A 128 -2.50 -18.22 7.39
CA ASN A 128 -2.10 -18.80 8.67
C ASN A 128 -0.67 -18.42 9.00
#